data_AF-M1VVG3-F1
#
_entry.id   AF-M1VVG3-F1
#
_cell.length_a   1.000
_cell.length_b   1.000
_cell.length_c   1.000
_cell.angle_alpha   90.00
_cell.angle_beta   90.00
_cell.angle_gamma   90.00
#
_symmetry.space_group_name_H-M   'P 1'
#
loop_
_entity.id
_entity.type
_entity.pdbx_description
1 polymer ?
#
loop_
_entity_poly.entity_id
_entity_poly.type
_entity_poly.pdbx_seq_one_letter_code
_entity_poly.pdbx_strand_id
1 'polypeptide(L)'
;MNTSRVRGIEGRQPRVENELQQERQSTDSLPTRVCKKLMRRRAGSETKVEEKSLEVEILEARLQSLETQMLQEKAQAKERVDGLTRSMQQLEEEKAKLREVILGNSVEQKISDEDIKLRFANLRQQIQALANSPAYDLNRKHAFPHAQGDSRIKWSLFSPADRVFYMRALIYDTIHHHILSRDIFGLEESLIPRENNREMHLDDALGDFERLLRENDVKETFISDWRLATLKCIETFKPAPKDRTAASSDIWYSLQPFVIHGQDPSKLRSEIRQLCDNAFTLRLLTRQSDDRYQFEIPKVGAEYNPEEESVDAYGVIGAGQESNIIAIPFCGALMKYTVNGDTEIPCVLEPAQVVVQAKESKNSSYATKDSLIDLIF
;
A
#
# COMPACT_ATOMS: atom_id res chain seq x y z
N MET A 1 -37.30 -1.86 34.55
CA MET A 1 -36.84 -1.99 35.94
C MET A 1 -37.62 -1.01 36.81
N ASN A 2 -38.06 -1.45 38.00
CA ASN A 2 -38.34 -0.70 39.25
C ASN A 2 -39.18 0.62 39.17
N THR A 3 -40.47 0.64 39.57
CA THR A 3 -41.02 0.87 40.96
C THR A 3 -40.80 2.30 41.49
N SER A 4 -41.73 3.05 42.10
CA SER A 4 -43.09 2.82 42.66
C SER A 4 -43.98 4.09 42.46
N ARG A 5 -45.31 4.13 42.59
CA ARG A 5 -46.36 3.31 43.27
C ARG A 5 -46.64 3.62 44.77
N VAL A 6 -47.31 4.75 45.07
CA VAL A 6 -48.09 4.93 46.34
C VAL A 6 -49.50 5.47 46.02
N ARG A 7 -50.53 4.85 46.62
CA ARG A 7 -51.91 5.35 46.69
C ARG A 7 -52.17 5.92 48.09
N GLY A 8 -53.08 6.89 48.20
CA GLY A 8 -53.74 7.24 49.46
C GLY A 8 -55.21 7.54 49.19
N ILE A 9 -56.11 6.79 49.81
CA ILE A 9 -57.58 6.95 49.79
C ILE A 9 -58.02 7.07 51.26
N GLU A 10 -59.27 7.50 51.48
CA GLU A 10 -60.00 7.59 52.77
C GLU A 10 -59.82 8.93 53.52
N GLY A 11 -60.85 9.49 54.19
CA GLY A 11 -62.16 8.91 54.51
C GLY A 11 -63.27 9.94 54.83
N ARG A 12 -64.35 9.44 55.45
CA ARG A 12 -65.67 10.07 55.59
C ARG A 12 -65.76 11.13 56.72
N GLN A 13 -66.47 12.23 56.41
CA GLN A 13 -67.72 12.73 57.03
C GLN A 13 -67.82 12.86 58.60
N PRO A 14 -68.91 13.43 59.15
CA PRO A 14 -68.88 14.75 59.79
C PRO A 14 -68.87 14.72 61.32
N ARG A 15 -68.48 15.83 61.97
CA ARG A 15 -68.85 16.07 63.37
C ARG A 15 -69.17 17.54 63.65
N VAL A 16 -70.45 17.79 63.88
CA VAL A 16 -71.00 18.99 64.54
C VAL A 16 -70.64 18.93 66.04
N GLU A 17 -70.82 20.03 66.78
CA GLU A 17 -70.61 20.15 68.24
C GLU A 17 -69.15 20.30 68.71
N ASN A 18 -68.61 21.52 68.60
CA ASN A 18 -68.09 22.27 69.75
C ASN A 18 -67.57 23.66 69.35
N GLU A 19 -68.41 24.71 69.44
CA GLU A 19 -67.98 26.10 69.69
C GLU A 19 -69.15 27.07 70.00
N LEU A 20 -70.28 26.54 70.50
CA LEU A 20 -71.53 27.30 70.71
C LEU A 20 -71.57 28.07 72.07
N GLN A 21 -70.40 28.39 72.63
CA GLN A 21 -70.28 29.03 73.96
C GLN A 21 -69.24 30.15 74.09
N GLN A 22 -68.60 30.60 72.99
CA GLN A 22 -67.61 31.69 73.03
C GLN A 22 -67.94 32.93 72.16
N GLU A 23 -69.20 33.11 71.73
CA GLU A 23 -69.66 34.27 70.94
C GLU A 23 -70.78 35.10 71.62
N ARG A 24 -70.71 35.34 72.94
CA ARG A 24 -71.67 36.23 73.65
C ARG A 24 -71.04 37.43 74.37
N GLN A 25 -69.81 37.83 74.03
CA GLN A 25 -69.13 39.00 74.62
C GLN A 25 -68.30 39.83 73.61
N SER A 26 -68.70 39.94 72.33
CA SER A 26 -67.99 40.82 71.37
C SER A 26 -68.88 41.48 70.29
N THR A 27 -70.18 41.62 70.56
CA THR A 27 -71.16 42.12 69.58
C THR A 27 -71.02 43.60 69.20
N ASP A 28 -70.33 44.42 70.01
CA ASP A 28 -70.19 45.87 69.76
C ASP A 28 -68.96 46.25 68.89
N SER A 29 -68.28 45.28 68.25
CA SER A 29 -67.24 45.56 67.24
C SER A 29 -67.32 44.68 65.97
N LEU A 30 -68.33 43.82 65.89
CA LEU A 30 -68.50 42.81 64.85
C LEU A 30 -68.66 43.40 63.42
N PRO A 31 -69.48 44.45 63.18
CA PRO A 31 -69.60 45.06 61.85
C PRO A 31 -68.25 45.60 61.33
N THR A 32 -67.50 46.28 62.19
CA THR A 32 -66.22 46.91 61.85
C THR A 32 -65.11 45.88 61.62
N ARG A 33 -65.09 44.78 62.39
CA ARG A 33 -64.13 43.68 62.22
C ARG A 33 -64.39 42.88 60.94
N VAL A 34 -65.63 42.52 60.64
CA VAL A 34 -65.97 41.78 59.41
C VAL A 34 -65.71 42.64 58.17
N CYS A 35 -66.12 43.91 58.20
CA CYS A 35 -65.86 44.83 57.08
C CYS A 35 -64.34 45.05 56.85
N LYS A 36 -63.53 45.29 57.91
CA LYS A 36 -62.06 45.35 57.77
C LYS A 36 -61.45 44.04 57.24
N LYS A 37 -61.98 42.88 57.62
CA LYS A 37 -61.46 41.56 57.16
C LYS A 37 -61.81 41.29 55.70
N LEU A 38 -62.99 41.71 55.23
CA LEU A 38 -63.39 41.66 53.83
C LEU A 38 -62.59 42.67 52.98
N MET A 39 -62.44 43.92 53.42
CA MET A 39 -61.66 44.94 52.72
C MET A 39 -60.18 44.53 52.60
N ARG A 40 -59.57 43.95 53.64
CA ARG A 40 -58.21 43.40 53.57
C ARG A 40 -58.09 42.19 52.63
N ARG A 41 -59.10 41.30 52.61
CA ARG A 41 -59.12 40.17 51.66
C ARG A 41 -59.28 40.65 50.22
N ARG A 42 -60.11 41.66 49.99
CA ARG A 42 -60.35 42.28 48.68
C ARG A 42 -59.09 42.97 48.16
N ALA A 43 -58.50 43.87 48.94
CA ALA A 43 -57.23 44.50 48.60
C ALA A 43 -56.11 43.47 48.36
N GLY A 44 -55.98 42.46 49.23
CA GLY A 44 -55.00 41.37 49.06
C GLY A 44 -55.29 40.40 47.91
N SER A 45 -56.51 40.37 47.38
CA SER A 45 -56.85 39.67 46.13
C SER A 45 -56.61 40.55 44.90
N GLU A 46 -56.88 41.85 44.99
CA GLU A 46 -56.63 42.83 43.92
C GLU A 46 -55.12 42.93 43.66
N THR A 47 -54.28 43.09 44.68
CA THR A 47 -52.81 43.08 44.52
C THR A 47 -52.28 41.76 43.95
N LYS A 48 -52.92 40.61 44.28
CA LYS A 48 -52.54 39.29 43.73
C LYS A 48 -52.99 39.09 42.28
N VAL A 49 -54.03 39.80 41.83
CA VAL A 49 -54.45 39.81 40.43
C VAL A 49 -53.52 40.70 39.63
N GLU A 50 -53.14 41.87 40.16
CA GLU A 50 -52.15 42.76 39.54
C GLU A 50 -50.77 42.10 39.42
N GLU A 51 -50.25 41.49 40.50
CA GLU A 51 -48.98 40.77 40.50
C GLU A 51 -48.95 39.64 39.45
N LYS A 52 -50.04 38.86 39.34
CA LYS A 52 -50.18 37.83 38.32
C LYS A 52 -50.37 38.36 36.91
N SER A 53 -51.03 39.50 36.75
CA SER A 53 -51.17 40.15 35.44
C SER A 53 -49.79 40.57 34.91
N LEU A 54 -48.95 41.14 35.79
CA LEU A 54 -47.58 41.51 35.46
C LEU A 54 -46.70 40.29 35.15
N GLU A 55 -46.87 39.20 35.91
CA GLU A 55 -46.16 37.93 35.67
C GLU A 55 -46.52 37.32 34.31
N VAL A 56 -47.80 37.35 33.91
CA VAL A 56 -48.25 36.90 32.58
C VAL A 56 -47.64 37.77 31.47
N GLU A 57 -47.68 39.09 31.60
CA GLU A 57 -47.12 40.03 30.61
C GLU A 57 -45.60 39.84 30.41
N ILE A 58 -44.86 39.59 31.50
CA ILE A 58 -43.43 39.24 31.46
C ILE A 58 -43.18 37.88 30.79
N LEU A 59 -44.03 36.89 31.02
CA LEU A 59 -43.92 35.56 30.40
C LEU A 59 -44.26 35.60 28.90
N GLU A 60 -45.27 36.37 28.49
CA GLU A 60 -45.62 36.59 27.09
C GLU A 60 -44.49 37.30 26.32
N ALA A 61 -43.91 38.36 26.90
CA ALA A 61 -42.75 39.03 26.33
C ALA A 61 -41.52 38.10 26.19
N ARG A 62 -41.29 37.23 27.19
CA ARG A 62 -40.23 36.20 27.12
C ARG A 62 -40.50 35.14 26.05
N LEU A 63 -41.74 34.70 25.89
CA LEU A 63 -42.13 33.73 24.86
C LEU A 63 -41.93 34.31 23.46
N GLN A 64 -42.38 35.55 23.19
CA GLN A 64 -42.14 36.22 21.91
C GLN A 64 -40.64 36.39 21.61
N SER A 65 -39.84 36.75 22.61
CA SER A 65 -38.37 36.87 22.48
C SER A 65 -37.71 35.52 22.17
N LEU A 66 -38.14 34.44 22.82
CA LEU A 66 -37.61 33.10 22.57
C LEU A 66 -38.02 32.55 21.20
N GLU A 67 -39.25 32.84 20.76
CA GLU A 67 -39.76 32.43 19.44
C GLU A 67 -39.03 33.16 18.31
N THR A 68 -38.78 34.47 18.44
CA THR A 68 -37.95 35.22 17.49
C THR A 68 -36.50 34.74 17.49
N GLN A 69 -35.90 34.44 18.65
CA GLN A 69 -34.57 33.85 18.72
C GLN A 69 -34.51 32.47 18.03
N MET A 70 -35.47 31.57 18.28
CA MET A 70 -35.53 30.27 17.59
C MET A 70 -35.68 30.41 16.08
N LEU A 71 -36.51 31.35 15.61
CA LEU A 71 -36.67 31.61 14.17
C LEU A 71 -35.36 32.10 13.53
N GLN A 72 -34.62 32.96 14.23
CA GLN A 72 -33.32 33.46 13.79
C GLN A 72 -32.25 32.36 13.79
N GLU A 73 -32.16 31.54 14.86
CA GLU A 73 -31.24 30.41 14.93
C GLU A 73 -31.56 29.34 13.87
N LYS A 74 -32.84 29.06 13.63
CA LYS A 74 -33.29 28.16 12.56
C LYS A 74 -32.94 28.68 11.17
N ALA A 75 -33.06 29.99 10.93
CA ALA A 75 -32.65 30.61 9.68
C ALA A 75 -31.13 30.50 9.47
N GLN A 76 -30.32 30.83 10.48
CA GLN A 76 -28.85 30.68 10.43
C GLN A 76 -28.41 29.23 10.26
N ALA A 77 -29.05 28.28 10.95
CA ALA A 77 -28.74 26.86 10.81
C ALA A 77 -29.04 26.37 9.39
N LYS A 78 -30.18 26.79 8.81
CA LYS A 78 -30.51 26.49 7.42
C LYS A 78 -29.48 27.07 6.45
N GLU A 79 -29.11 28.34 6.61
CA GLU A 79 -28.10 29.00 5.76
C GLU A 79 -26.74 28.29 5.81
N ARG A 80 -26.29 27.85 7.00
CA ARG A 80 -25.07 27.04 7.15
C ARG A 80 -25.16 25.69 6.44
N VAL A 81 -26.30 24.99 6.56
CA VAL A 81 -26.53 23.72 5.84
C VAL A 81 -26.52 23.95 4.33
N ASP A 82 -27.26 24.94 3.83
CA ASP A 82 -27.30 25.30 2.41
C ASP A 82 -25.91 25.72 1.88
N GLY A 83 -25.06 26.31 2.71
CA GLY A 83 -23.66 26.64 2.41
C GLY A 83 -22.74 25.40 2.35
N LEU A 84 -22.83 24.52 3.34
CA LEU A 84 -22.05 23.27 3.38
C LEU A 84 -22.42 22.34 2.22
N THR A 85 -23.71 22.22 1.88
CA THR A 85 -24.17 21.41 0.74
C THR A 85 -23.59 21.92 -0.58
N ARG A 86 -23.53 23.24 -0.80
CA ARG A 86 -22.88 23.83 -1.98
C ARG A 86 -21.38 23.54 -2.02
N SER A 87 -20.69 23.63 -0.89
CA SER A 87 -19.25 23.31 -0.81
C SER A 87 -18.97 21.83 -1.07
N MET A 88 -19.81 20.91 -0.58
CA MET A 88 -19.71 19.48 -0.92
C MET A 88 -19.90 19.24 -2.43
N GLN A 89 -20.91 19.86 -3.05
CA GLN A 89 -21.14 19.73 -4.49
C GLN A 89 -19.97 20.26 -5.32
N GLN A 90 -19.37 21.40 -4.94
CA GLN A 90 -18.16 21.92 -5.59
C GLN A 90 -16.98 20.95 -5.48
N LEU A 91 -16.73 20.38 -4.29
CA LEU A 91 -15.66 19.39 -4.10
C LEU A 91 -15.90 18.09 -4.88
N GLU A 92 -17.14 17.63 -5.01
CA GLU A 92 -17.49 16.48 -5.86
C GLU A 92 -17.26 16.78 -7.35
N GLU A 93 -17.60 18.00 -7.80
CA GLU A 93 -17.41 18.43 -9.19
C GLU A 93 -15.92 18.66 -9.53
N GLU A 94 -15.13 19.20 -8.61
CA GLU A 94 -13.66 19.31 -8.74
C GLU A 94 -13.00 17.93 -8.76
N LYS A 95 -13.44 17.00 -7.89
CA LYS A 95 -13.00 15.60 -7.89
C LYS A 95 -13.36 14.88 -9.20
N ALA A 96 -14.52 15.17 -9.78
CA ALA A 96 -14.92 14.64 -11.07
C ALA A 96 -14.02 15.18 -12.20
N LYS A 97 -13.77 16.50 -12.25
CA LYS A 97 -12.85 17.14 -13.21
C LYS A 97 -11.41 16.61 -13.09
N LEU A 98 -10.91 16.41 -11.87
CA LEU A 98 -9.60 15.80 -11.64
C LEU A 98 -9.53 14.37 -12.20
N ARG A 99 -10.57 13.54 -11.97
CA ARG A 99 -10.68 12.21 -12.58
C ARG A 99 -10.73 12.28 -14.10
N GLU A 100 -11.50 13.20 -14.67
CA GLU A 100 -11.60 13.39 -16.12
C GLU A 100 -10.27 13.82 -16.75
N VAL A 101 -9.50 14.71 -16.10
CA VAL A 101 -8.17 15.11 -16.59
C VAL A 101 -7.14 13.96 -16.48
N ILE A 102 -7.21 13.16 -15.41
CA ILE A 102 -6.35 11.98 -15.21
C ILE A 102 -6.68 10.89 -16.24
N LEU A 103 -7.96 10.61 -16.48
CA LEU A 103 -8.41 9.50 -17.33
C LEU A 103 -8.51 9.90 -18.81
N GLY A 104 -9.20 10.99 -19.14
CA GLY A 104 -9.58 11.37 -20.52
C GLY A 104 -8.43 11.70 -21.48
N ASN A 105 -7.20 11.86 -20.98
CA ASN A 105 -5.99 12.04 -21.79
C ASN A 105 -5.18 10.74 -21.97
N SER A 106 -5.73 9.56 -21.69
CA SER A 106 -5.09 8.28 -22.04
C SER A 106 -5.22 8.02 -23.55
N VAL A 107 -4.33 8.62 -24.34
CA VAL A 107 -3.88 7.94 -25.55
C VAL A 107 -3.12 6.71 -25.06
N GLU A 108 -3.81 5.57 -25.02
CA GLU A 108 -3.25 4.27 -24.67
C GLU A 108 -2.12 3.95 -25.66
N GLN A 109 -0.89 4.32 -25.32
CA GLN A 109 0.28 3.67 -25.89
C GLN A 109 0.30 2.24 -25.34
N LYS A 110 -0.49 1.38 -25.97
CA LYS A 110 -0.57 -0.04 -25.64
C LYS A 110 0.79 -0.67 -25.90
N ILE A 111 1.56 -0.79 -24.83
CA ILE A 111 2.87 -1.46 -24.80
C ILE A 111 2.65 -2.87 -25.30
N SER A 112 3.37 -3.27 -26.35
CA SER A 112 3.21 -4.61 -26.92
C SER A 112 4.05 -5.64 -26.16
N ASP A 113 3.53 -6.86 -26.06
CA ASP A 113 4.24 -8.00 -25.49
C ASP A 113 5.60 -8.21 -26.19
N GLU A 114 5.67 -7.96 -27.50
CA GLU A 114 6.91 -8.05 -28.29
C GLU A 114 7.94 -6.97 -27.95
N ASP A 115 7.52 -5.74 -27.59
CA ASP A 115 8.45 -4.71 -27.09
C ASP A 115 9.05 -5.10 -25.73
N ILE A 116 8.25 -5.71 -24.86
CA ILE A 116 8.69 -6.20 -23.54
C ILE A 116 9.66 -7.37 -23.73
N LYS A 117 9.29 -8.38 -24.54
CA LYS A 117 10.14 -9.53 -24.89
C LYS A 117 11.46 -9.08 -25.51
N LEU A 118 11.43 -8.19 -26.50
CA LEU A 118 12.64 -7.66 -27.15
C LEU A 118 13.59 -6.97 -26.15
N ARG A 119 13.05 -6.17 -25.22
CA ARG A 119 13.85 -5.51 -24.18
C ARG A 119 14.41 -6.52 -23.16
N PHE A 120 13.65 -7.55 -22.81
CA PHE A 120 14.13 -8.60 -21.91
C PHE A 120 15.20 -9.49 -22.58
N ALA A 121 15.04 -9.82 -23.86
CA ALA A 121 16.06 -10.50 -24.66
C ALA A 121 17.34 -9.66 -24.78
N ASN A 122 17.23 -8.34 -24.96
CA ASN A 122 18.37 -7.42 -24.96
C ASN A 122 19.07 -7.39 -23.58
N LEU A 123 18.30 -7.36 -22.49
CA LEU A 123 18.84 -7.46 -21.12
C LEU A 123 19.64 -8.77 -20.93
N ARG A 124 19.08 -9.92 -21.36
CA ARG A 124 19.77 -11.23 -21.37
C ARG A 124 21.09 -11.19 -22.13
N GLN A 125 21.11 -10.57 -23.31
CA GLN A 125 22.31 -10.42 -24.14
C GLN A 125 23.36 -9.51 -23.47
N GLN A 126 22.96 -8.43 -22.82
CA GLN A 126 23.89 -7.55 -22.08
C GLN A 126 24.51 -8.27 -20.87
N ILE A 127 23.71 -9.04 -20.11
CA ILE A 127 24.22 -9.89 -19.01
C ILE A 127 25.22 -10.92 -19.54
N GLN A 128 24.92 -11.56 -20.67
CA GLN A 128 25.82 -12.51 -21.30
C GLN A 128 27.12 -11.84 -21.78
N ALA A 129 27.04 -10.68 -22.43
CA ALA A 129 28.20 -9.94 -22.92
C ALA A 129 29.10 -9.47 -21.76
N LEU A 130 28.51 -8.97 -20.68
CA LEU A 130 29.22 -8.56 -19.47
C LEU A 130 29.91 -9.76 -18.81
N ALA A 131 29.18 -10.87 -18.57
CA ALA A 131 29.75 -12.07 -17.95
C ALA A 131 30.89 -12.72 -18.77
N ASN A 132 30.89 -12.55 -20.10
CA ASN A 132 31.95 -13.00 -21.00
C ASN A 132 33.01 -11.92 -21.31
N SER A 133 33.01 -10.80 -20.59
CA SER A 133 33.94 -9.70 -20.87
C SER A 133 35.40 -10.14 -20.67
N PRO A 134 36.30 -9.91 -21.66
CA PRO A 134 37.71 -10.30 -21.57
C PRO A 134 38.50 -9.50 -20.52
N ALA A 135 37.87 -8.52 -19.86
CA ALA A 135 38.44 -7.81 -18.72
C ALA A 135 38.40 -8.62 -17.42
N TYR A 136 37.71 -9.78 -17.39
CA TYR A 136 37.63 -10.67 -16.23
C TYR A 136 38.53 -11.91 -16.36
N ASP A 137 39.32 -12.22 -15.33
CA ASP A 137 40.02 -13.49 -15.17
C ASP A 137 39.16 -14.45 -14.34
N LEU A 138 38.31 -15.23 -15.04
CA LEU A 138 37.47 -16.24 -14.40
C LEU A 138 38.26 -17.50 -13.97
N ASN A 139 39.52 -17.66 -14.37
CA ASN A 139 40.34 -18.82 -13.96
C ASN A 139 40.86 -18.66 -12.52
N ARG A 140 40.93 -17.42 -12.03
CA ARG A 140 41.44 -17.02 -10.72
C ARG A 140 40.66 -17.66 -9.56
N LYS A 141 41.16 -18.80 -9.05
CA LYS A 141 40.50 -19.61 -8.00
C LYS A 141 40.29 -18.88 -6.67
N HIS A 142 41.14 -17.91 -6.34
CA HIS A 142 41.10 -17.15 -5.08
C HIS A 142 40.47 -15.76 -5.22
N ALA A 143 39.78 -15.50 -6.34
CA ALA A 143 39.26 -14.18 -6.67
C ALA A 143 38.14 -13.68 -5.75
N PHE A 144 37.55 -14.47 -4.85
CA PHE A 144 36.61 -13.94 -3.86
C PHE A 144 37.34 -13.53 -2.56
N PRO A 145 37.59 -12.22 -2.29
CA PRO A 145 38.19 -11.75 -1.04
C PRO A 145 37.15 -11.47 0.07
N HIS A 146 35.86 -11.29 -0.27
CA HIS A 146 34.84 -10.80 0.67
C HIS A 146 33.59 -11.69 0.79
N ALA A 147 33.52 -12.79 0.04
CA ALA A 147 32.53 -13.83 0.27
C ALA A 147 32.82 -14.53 1.62
N GLN A 148 32.01 -14.22 2.64
CA GLN A 148 31.88 -15.08 3.82
C GLN A 148 30.92 -16.24 3.47
N GLY A 149 31.19 -17.44 3.99
CA GLY A 149 30.36 -18.63 3.74
C GLY A 149 30.54 -19.29 2.37
N ASP A 150 29.49 -19.99 1.93
CA ASP A 150 29.59 -21.03 0.89
C ASP A 150 29.85 -20.53 -0.53
N SER A 151 29.55 -19.27 -0.84
CA SER A 151 29.81 -18.68 -2.17
C SER A 151 31.29 -18.75 -2.58
N ARG A 152 32.22 -18.71 -1.62
CA ARG A 152 33.65 -18.91 -1.89
C ARG A 152 34.00 -20.36 -2.23
N ILE A 153 33.31 -21.33 -1.62
CA ILE A 153 33.49 -22.76 -1.87
C ILE A 153 32.93 -23.10 -3.25
N LYS A 154 31.69 -22.65 -3.56
CA LYS A 154 31.00 -22.81 -4.85
C LYS A 154 31.89 -22.48 -6.05
N TRP A 155 32.52 -21.29 -6.07
CA TRP A 155 33.39 -20.85 -7.17
C TRP A 155 34.54 -21.82 -7.51
N SER A 156 35.13 -22.42 -6.48
CA SER A 156 36.29 -23.30 -6.63
C SER A 156 35.94 -24.66 -7.27
N LEU A 157 34.68 -25.08 -7.13
CA LEU A 157 34.13 -26.34 -7.66
C LEU A 157 33.77 -26.24 -9.15
N PHE A 158 33.40 -25.05 -9.63
CA PHE A 158 33.03 -24.82 -11.01
C PHE A 158 34.23 -24.85 -11.97
N SER A 159 34.04 -25.49 -13.13
CA SER A 159 34.99 -25.40 -14.24
C SER A 159 35.02 -23.98 -14.83
N PRO A 160 36.05 -23.60 -15.61
CA PRO A 160 36.08 -22.29 -16.28
C PRO A 160 34.85 -21.99 -17.15
N ALA A 161 34.21 -23.01 -17.73
CA ALA A 161 32.97 -22.85 -18.49
C ALA A 161 31.76 -22.61 -17.57
N ASP A 162 31.62 -23.40 -16.50
CA ASP A 162 30.51 -23.27 -15.53
C ASP A 162 30.52 -21.90 -14.82
N ARG A 163 31.71 -21.33 -14.60
CA ARG A 163 31.90 -20.01 -13.98
C ARG A 163 31.26 -18.87 -14.77
N VAL A 164 31.14 -18.98 -16.09
CA VAL A 164 30.42 -17.99 -16.92
C VAL A 164 28.93 -17.99 -16.57
N PHE A 165 28.32 -19.17 -16.39
CA PHE A 165 26.92 -19.27 -15.98
C PHE A 165 26.71 -18.77 -14.55
N TYR A 166 27.64 -19.05 -13.63
CA TYR A 166 27.61 -18.47 -12.28
C TYR A 166 27.70 -16.93 -12.29
N MET A 167 28.56 -16.35 -13.13
CA MET A 167 28.66 -14.90 -13.31
C MET A 167 27.35 -14.31 -13.86
N ARG A 168 26.74 -14.95 -14.88
CA ARG A 168 25.42 -14.54 -15.40
C ARG A 168 24.34 -14.59 -14.32
N ALA A 169 24.32 -15.66 -13.52
CA ALA A 169 23.38 -15.82 -12.42
C ALA A 169 23.54 -14.73 -11.36
N LEU A 170 24.77 -14.46 -10.90
CA LEU A 170 25.04 -13.41 -9.93
C LEU A 170 24.55 -12.04 -10.42
N ILE A 171 24.85 -11.70 -11.68
CA ILE A 171 24.41 -10.42 -12.29
C ILE A 171 22.87 -10.37 -12.36
N TYR A 172 22.23 -11.43 -12.85
CA TYR A 172 20.78 -11.47 -13.00
C TYR A 172 20.06 -11.45 -11.65
N ASP A 173 20.51 -12.21 -10.67
CA ASP A 173 19.95 -12.29 -9.31
C ASP A 173 20.01 -10.92 -8.62
N THR A 174 21.14 -10.21 -8.75
CA THR A 174 21.27 -8.83 -8.25
C THR A 174 20.28 -7.88 -8.93
N ILE A 175 20.16 -7.94 -10.27
CA ILE A 175 19.18 -7.13 -11.03
C ILE A 175 17.73 -7.50 -10.65
N HIS A 176 17.46 -8.78 -10.41
CA HIS A 176 16.14 -9.27 -10.05
C HIS A 176 15.72 -8.78 -8.65
N HIS A 177 16.59 -8.96 -7.67
CA HIS A 177 16.37 -8.55 -6.28
C HIS A 177 16.14 -7.04 -6.15
N HIS A 178 17.00 -6.22 -6.76
CA HIS A 178 16.93 -4.76 -6.63
C HIS A 178 15.93 -4.08 -7.57
N ILE A 179 15.62 -4.67 -8.73
CA ILE A 179 14.85 -4.01 -9.80
C ILE A 179 13.64 -4.84 -10.23
N LEU A 180 13.85 -6.02 -10.84
CA LEU A 180 12.78 -6.69 -11.59
C LEU A 180 11.66 -7.27 -10.72
N SER A 181 11.99 -7.68 -9.48
CA SER A 181 11.02 -8.22 -8.52
C SER A 181 10.24 -7.16 -7.75
N ARG A 182 10.70 -5.90 -7.76
CA ARG A 182 10.10 -4.81 -6.98
C ARG A 182 8.96 -4.15 -7.75
N ASP A 183 7.90 -3.74 -7.07
CA ASP A 183 6.81 -2.94 -7.66
C ASP A 183 7.19 -1.47 -7.72
N ILE A 184 8.22 -1.14 -8.50
CA ILE A 184 8.73 0.24 -8.66
C ILE A 184 7.76 1.14 -9.42
N PHE A 185 7.85 2.45 -9.15
CA PHE A 185 7.06 3.50 -9.81
C PHE A 185 7.90 4.61 -10.46
N GLY A 186 9.23 4.62 -10.25
CA GLY A 186 10.15 5.55 -10.93
C GLY A 186 10.42 6.84 -10.16
N LEU A 187 10.05 6.91 -8.88
CA LEU A 187 10.27 8.05 -7.98
C LEU A 187 11.64 8.04 -7.29
N GLU A 188 12.47 7.02 -7.47
CA GLU A 188 13.66 6.78 -6.64
C GLU A 188 14.70 7.91 -6.76
N GLU A 189 14.65 8.84 -5.80
CA GLU A 189 15.49 10.05 -5.76
C GLU A 189 16.60 9.95 -4.71
N SER A 190 17.82 9.76 -5.23
CA SER A 190 19.11 10.14 -4.63
C SER A 190 19.70 9.20 -3.55
N LEU A 191 20.83 8.58 -3.91
CA LEU A 191 21.75 7.80 -3.07
C LEU A 191 22.43 8.58 -1.91
N ILE A 192 21.91 9.76 -1.56
CA ILE A 192 22.41 10.55 -0.43
C ILE A 192 21.28 10.64 0.60
N PRO A 193 21.28 9.80 1.64
CA PRO A 193 20.41 10.00 2.79
C PRO A 193 20.85 11.28 3.52
N ARG A 194 20.27 12.41 3.12
CA ARG A 194 20.10 13.52 4.06
C ARG A 194 19.18 12.98 5.16
N GLU A 195 19.55 13.23 6.42
CA GLU A 195 19.11 12.50 7.61
C GLU A 195 17.60 12.62 7.96
N ASN A 196 16.75 13.11 7.04
CA ASN A 196 15.30 13.26 7.17
C ASN A 196 14.50 12.95 5.88
N ASN A 197 15.09 12.33 4.85
CA ASN A 197 14.45 12.15 3.53
C ASN A 197 13.30 11.12 3.52
N ARG A 198 12.08 11.56 3.88
CA ARG A 198 10.84 10.78 3.74
C ARG A 198 10.52 10.34 2.31
N GLU A 199 11.04 11.07 1.31
CA GLU A 199 10.81 10.82 -0.11
C GLU A 199 11.42 9.49 -0.60
N MET A 200 12.53 9.04 0.03
CA MET A 200 13.18 7.76 -0.29
C MET A 200 12.33 6.54 0.10
N HIS A 201 11.24 6.74 0.84
CA HIS A 201 10.26 5.71 1.18
C HIS A 201 9.02 5.73 0.28
N LEU A 202 8.87 6.67 -0.66
CA LEU A 202 7.61 6.80 -1.40
C LEU A 202 7.44 5.72 -2.49
N ASP A 203 8.48 5.42 -3.28
CA ASP A 203 8.42 4.34 -4.28
C ASP A 203 8.15 2.98 -3.61
N ASP A 204 8.89 2.70 -2.52
CA ASP A 204 8.72 1.53 -1.66
C ASP A 204 7.31 1.45 -1.04
N ALA A 205 6.79 2.54 -0.49
CA ALA A 205 5.45 2.58 0.12
C ALA A 205 4.32 2.41 -0.90
N LEU A 206 4.51 2.87 -2.15
CA LEU A 206 3.58 2.60 -3.24
C LEU A 206 3.62 1.11 -3.63
N GLY A 207 4.80 0.50 -3.72
CA GLY A 207 4.96 -0.93 -3.99
C GLY A 207 4.38 -1.82 -2.89
N ASP A 208 4.60 -1.46 -1.63
CA ASP A 208 4.02 -2.14 -0.47
C ASP A 208 2.49 -1.93 -0.38
N PHE A 209 1.97 -0.75 -0.76
CA PHE A 209 0.53 -0.53 -0.87
C PHE A 209 -0.09 -1.39 -1.97
N GLU A 210 0.55 -1.54 -3.13
CA GLU A 210 0.07 -2.47 -4.17
C GLU A 210 0.04 -3.91 -3.68
N ARG A 211 1.08 -4.33 -2.94
CA ARG A 211 1.11 -5.66 -2.32
C ARG A 211 -0.04 -5.86 -1.34
N LEU A 212 -0.30 -4.86 -0.48
CA LEU A 212 -1.44 -4.88 0.45
C LEU A 212 -2.79 -4.96 -0.27
N LEU A 213 -2.97 -4.31 -1.43
CA LEU A 213 -4.20 -4.46 -2.22
C LEU A 213 -4.39 -5.92 -2.68
N ARG A 214 -3.32 -6.56 -3.20
CA ARG A 214 -3.35 -7.98 -3.60
C ARG A 214 -3.61 -8.91 -2.40
N GLU A 215 -2.98 -8.66 -1.25
CA GLU A 215 -3.16 -9.42 -0.01
C GLU A 215 -4.58 -9.28 0.61
N ASN A 216 -5.37 -8.30 0.19
CA ASN A 216 -6.75 -8.07 0.62
C ASN A 216 -7.78 -8.43 -0.47
N ASP A 217 -7.41 -9.31 -1.41
CA ASP A 217 -8.27 -9.81 -2.50
C ASP A 217 -8.93 -8.70 -3.36
N VAL A 218 -8.27 -7.54 -3.49
CA VAL A 218 -8.73 -6.48 -4.39
C VAL A 218 -8.53 -6.95 -5.84
N LYS A 219 -9.58 -6.83 -6.67
CA LYS A 219 -9.52 -7.28 -8.07
C LYS A 219 -8.38 -6.59 -8.82
N GLU A 220 -7.57 -7.35 -9.55
CA GLU A 220 -6.39 -6.84 -10.27
C GLU A 220 -6.74 -5.68 -11.22
N THR A 221 -7.95 -5.62 -11.78
CA THR A 221 -8.40 -4.47 -12.60
C THR A 221 -8.40 -3.14 -11.84
N PHE A 222 -8.73 -3.13 -10.54
CA PHE A 222 -8.63 -1.91 -9.72
C PHE A 222 -7.18 -1.60 -9.34
N ILE A 223 -6.34 -2.63 -9.24
CA ILE A 223 -4.92 -2.51 -8.95
C ILE A 223 -4.17 -1.93 -10.16
N SER A 224 -4.46 -2.41 -11.37
CA SER A 224 -3.95 -1.86 -12.64
C SER A 224 -4.40 -0.42 -12.84
N ASP A 225 -5.70 -0.11 -12.67
CA ASP A 225 -6.23 1.26 -12.76
C ASP A 225 -5.48 2.23 -11.82
N TRP A 226 -5.28 1.82 -10.57
CA TRP A 226 -4.56 2.61 -9.57
C TRP A 226 -3.06 2.73 -9.90
N ARG A 227 -2.42 1.65 -10.35
CA ARG A 227 -1.01 1.61 -10.76
C ARG A 227 -0.75 2.59 -11.91
N LEU A 228 -1.57 2.53 -12.96
CA LEU A 228 -1.45 3.36 -14.15
C LEU A 228 -1.75 4.84 -13.85
N ALA A 229 -2.78 5.13 -13.04
CA ALA A 229 -3.05 6.49 -12.57
C ALA A 229 -1.87 7.05 -11.76
N THR A 230 -1.25 6.23 -10.90
CA THR A 230 -0.10 6.61 -10.08
C THR A 230 1.13 6.90 -10.94
N LEU A 231 1.47 6.01 -11.88
CA LEU A 231 2.57 6.22 -12.85
C LEU A 231 2.35 7.50 -13.67
N LYS A 232 1.14 7.72 -14.18
CA LYS A 232 0.78 8.92 -14.94
C LYS A 232 0.91 10.20 -14.12
N CYS A 233 0.59 10.17 -12.82
CA CYS A 233 0.86 11.29 -11.92
C CYS A 233 2.38 11.52 -11.77
N ILE A 234 3.17 10.46 -11.61
CA ILE A 234 4.64 10.53 -11.42
C ILE A 234 5.34 11.11 -12.65
N GLU A 235 4.92 10.75 -13.86
CA GLU A 235 5.45 11.30 -15.12
C GLU A 235 5.36 12.83 -15.21
N THR A 236 4.43 13.46 -14.49
CA THR A 236 4.31 14.93 -14.47
C THR A 236 5.46 15.63 -13.73
N PHE A 237 6.15 14.94 -12.82
CA PHE A 237 7.20 15.53 -11.97
C PHE A 237 8.60 15.57 -12.60
N LYS A 238 8.81 14.89 -13.74
CA LYS A 238 10.02 14.92 -14.60
C LYS A 238 11.37 15.04 -13.87
N PRO A 239 12.00 13.89 -13.59
CA PRO A 239 13.16 13.54 -14.43
C PRO A 239 12.94 12.26 -15.23
N ALA A 240 13.80 12.00 -16.21
CA ALA A 240 13.82 10.71 -16.92
C ALA A 240 14.23 9.58 -15.96
N PRO A 241 13.60 8.40 -16.03
CA PRO A 241 13.94 7.27 -15.17
C PRO A 241 15.38 6.82 -15.44
N LYS A 242 16.13 6.65 -14.35
CA LYS A 242 17.46 6.05 -14.30
C LYS A 242 17.52 5.15 -13.10
N ASP A 243 18.29 4.08 -13.18
CA ASP A 243 18.56 3.26 -12.01
C ASP A 243 19.29 4.11 -10.95
N ARG A 244 18.70 4.18 -9.75
CA ARG A 244 19.36 4.71 -8.55
C ARG A 244 19.43 3.66 -7.43
N THR A 245 19.09 2.41 -7.71
CA THR A 245 19.17 1.32 -6.76
C THR A 245 20.63 0.96 -6.43
N ALA A 246 20.84 0.12 -5.42
CA ALA A 246 22.14 -0.43 -5.12
C ALA A 246 22.69 -1.39 -6.21
N ALA A 247 21.85 -1.87 -7.14
CA ALA A 247 22.18 -2.93 -8.09
C ALA A 247 23.51 -2.72 -8.83
N SER A 248 23.70 -1.53 -9.42
CA SER A 248 24.92 -1.21 -10.18
C SER A 248 26.19 -1.19 -9.30
N SER A 249 26.06 -0.89 -8.00
CA SER A 249 27.15 -0.95 -7.03
C SER A 249 27.42 -2.38 -6.56
N ASP A 250 26.38 -3.15 -6.27
CA ASP A 250 26.50 -4.51 -5.72
C ASP A 250 26.98 -5.52 -6.78
N ILE A 251 26.56 -5.36 -8.04
CA ILE A 251 27.18 -6.01 -9.19
C ILE A 251 28.65 -5.61 -9.28
N TRP A 252 28.97 -4.30 -9.23
CA TRP A 252 30.37 -3.87 -9.32
C TRP A 252 31.23 -4.47 -8.20
N TYR A 253 30.80 -4.45 -6.94
CA TYR A 253 31.57 -5.01 -5.83
C TYR A 253 31.74 -6.53 -5.94
N SER A 254 30.73 -7.23 -6.45
CA SER A 254 30.79 -8.66 -6.71
C SER A 254 31.72 -9.03 -7.88
N LEU A 255 31.77 -8.21 -8.93
CA LEU A 255 32.55 -8.49 -10.14
C LEU A 255 33.98 -7.91 -10.11
N GLN A 256 34.21 -6.82 -9.36
CA GLN A 256 35.52 -6.16 -9.21
C GLN A 256 36.70 -7.12 -8.95
N PRO A 257 36.57 -8.15 -8.10
CA PRO A 257 37.71 -9.03 -7.78
C PRO A 257 38.21 -9.89 -8.95
N PHE A 258 37.39 -10.09 -9.99
CA PHE A 258 37.76 -10.78 -11.22
C PHE A 258 38.47 -9.87 -12.24
N VAL A 259 38.43 -8.56 -12.07
CA VAL A 259 39.00 -7.62 -13.04
C VAL A 259 40.52 -7.82 -13.12
N ILE A 260 41.02 -7.98 -14.34
CA ILE A 260 42.45 -8.16 -14.63
C ILE A 260 43.22 -6.92 -14.17
N HIS A 261 44.29 -7.12 -13.39
CA HIS A 261 45.13 -6.03 -12.90
C HIS A 261 45.69 -5.20 -14.07
N GLY A 262 45.51 -3.87 -14.00
CA GLY A 262 45.96 -2.92 -15.02
C GLY A 262 44.91 -2.59 -16.10
N GLN A 263 43.76 -3.27 -16.13
CA GLN A 263 42.62 -2.82 -16.94
C GLN A 263 41.93 -1.60 -16.31
N ASP A 264 41.41 -0.70 -17.15
CA ASP A 264 40.60 0.42 -16.68
C ASP A 264 39.18 -0.04 -16.31
N PRO A 265 38.74 0.06 -15.04
CA PRO A 265 37.40 -0.33 -14.61
C PRO A 265 36.30 0.61 -15.10
N SER A 266 36.63 1.79 -15.65
CA SER A 266 35.64 2.82 -16.02
C SER A 266 34.59 2.31 -17.02
N LYS A 267 35.04 1.56 -18.03
CA LYS A 267 34.17 0.98 -19.06
C LYS A 267 33.19 -0.04 -18.48
N LEU A 268 33.69 -1.02 -17.72
CA LEU A 268 32.85 -2.03 -17.06
C LEU A 268 31.81 -1.40 -16.13
N ARG A 269 32.19 -0.36 -15.36
CA ARG A 269 31.25 0.39 -14.50
C ARG A 269 30.17 1.10 -15.31
N SER A 270 30.50 1.62 -16.49
CA SER A 270 29.53 2.22 -17.39
C SER A 270 28.58 1.19 -18.00
N GLU A 271 29.10 0.03 -18.39
CA GLU A 271 28.31 -1.10 -18.93
C GLU A 271 27.36 -1.67 -17.87
N ILE A 272 27.83 -1.87 -16.63
CA ILE A 272 27.01 -2.28 -15.47
C ILE A 272 25.90 -1.26 -15.19
N ARG A 273 26.21 0.05 -15.18
CA ARG A 273 25.18 1.08 -14.98
C ARG A 273 24.13 1.07 -16.09
N GLN A 274 24.56 1.01 -17.35
CA GLN A 274 23.66 0.96 -18.50
C GLN A 274 22.77 -0.30 -18.46
N LEU A 275 23.32 -1.45 -18.04
CA LEU A 275 22.56 -2.68 -17.83
C LEU A 275 21.45 -2.51 -16.79
N CYS A 276 21.75 -1.83 -15.67
CA CYS A 276 20.75 -1.57 -14.62
C CYS A 276 19.72 -0.51 -15.07
N ASP A 277 20.15 0.58 -15.74
CA ASP A 277 19.25 1.57 -16.37
C ASP A 277 18.26 0.89 -17.35
N ASN A 278 18.73 -0.09 -18.13
CA ASN A 278 17.91 -0.87 -19.05
C ASN A 278 16.93 -1.81 -18.32
N ALA A 279 17.37 -2.46 -17.23
CA ALA A 279 16.49 -3.29 -16.38
C ALA A 279 15.40 -2.45 -15.71
N PHE A 280 15.75 -1.27 -15.20
CA PHE A 280 14.83 -0.32 -14.58
C PHE A 280 13.80 0.20 -15.59
N THR A 281 14.26 0.56 -16.79
CA THR A 281 13.39 0.95 -17.92
C THR A 281 12.45 -0.20 -18.32
N LEU A 282 12.94 -1.44 -18.41
CA LEU A 282 12.10 -2.60 -18.70
C LEU A 282 11.06 -2.83 -17.59
N ARG A 283 11.43 -2.72 -16.32
CA ARG A 283 10.50 -2.92 -15.22
C ARG A 283 9.42 -1.84 -15.23
N LEU A 284 9.75 -0.56 -15.37
CA LEU A 284 8.74 0.50 -15.52
C LEU A 284 7.81 0.27 -16.72
N LEU A 285 8.36 -0.15 -17.87
CA LEU A 285 7.56 -0.49 -19.04
C LEU A 285 6.54 -1.61 -18.73
N THR A 286 6.94 -2.67 -18.01
CA THR A 286 5.98 -3.71 -17.61
C THR A 286 4.90 -3.22 -16.63
N ARG A 287 5.19 -2.17 -15.84
CA ARG A 287 4.27 -1.59 -14.85
C ARG A 287 3.28 -0.61 -15.49
N GLN A 288 3.65 0.00 -16.62
CA GLN A 288 2.81 0.84 -17.49
C GLN A 288 1.79 0.05 -18.35
N SER A 289 1.70 -1.27 -18.18
CA SER A 289 0.69 -2.11 -18.84
C SER A 289 -0.48 -2.43 -17.90
N ASP A 290 -1.66 -2.67 -18.46
CA ASP A 290 -2.82 -3.21 -17.74
C ASP A 290 -2.53 -4.62 -17.21
N ASP A 291 -1.91 -5.46 -18.06
CA ASP A 291 -1.52 -6.82 -17.74
C ASP A 291 -0.41 -6.85 -16.67
N ARG A 292 -0.44 -7.87 -15.81
CA ARG A 292 0.56 -8.06 -14.74
C ARG A 292 1.73 -8.90 -15.27
N TYR A 293 2.94 -8.34 -15.24
CA TYR A 293 4.16 -9.07 -15.59
C TYR A 293 5.02 -9.35 -14.37
N GLN A 294 5.62 -10.54 -14.35
CA GLN A 294 6.58 -10.96 -13.34
C GLN A 294 7.84 -11.52 -14.00
N PHE A 295 8.93 -11.49 -13.24
CA PHE A 295 10.21 -12.09 -13.59
C PHE A 295 10.47 -13.21 -12.58
N GLU A 296 10.46 -14.47 -13.01
CA GLU A 296 10.43 -15.61 -12.09
C GLU A 296 11.70 -16.45 -12.21
N ILE A 297 12.36 -16.67 -11.08
CA ILE A 297 13.59 -17.47 -10.99
C ILE A 297 13.22 -18.90 -10.55
N PRO A 298 13.43 -19.93 -11.38
CA PRO A 298 13.23 -21.31 -10.96
C PRO A 298 14.13 -21.67 -9.78
N LYS A 299 13.59 -22.41 -8.80
CA LYS A 299 14.33 -22.77 -7.58
C LYS A 299 15.47 -23.75 -7.90
N VAL A 300 16.67 -23.50 -7.35
CA VAL A 300 17.80 -24.43 -7.42
C VAL A 300 17.42 -25.79 -6.82
N GLY A 301 17.76 -26.88 -7.50
CA GLY A 301 17.44 -28.24 -7.09
C GLY A 301 16.00 -28.68 -7.39
N ALA A 302 15.14 -27.79 -7.94
CA ALA A 302 13.83 -28.19 -8.44
C ALA A 302 13.97 -29.04 -9.72
N GLU A 303 13.04 -29.98 -9.89
CA GLU A 303 12.85 -30.69 -11.15
C GLU A 303 11.93 -29.86 -12.05
N TYR A 304 12.33 -29.61 -13.30
CA TYR A 304 11.49 -28.95 -14.30
C TYR A 304 10.95 -29.97 -15.31
N ASN A 305 9.81 -29.64 -15.91
CA ASN A 305 9.23 -30.43 -16.99
C ASN A 305 9.62 -29.82 -18.35
N PRO A 306 10.37 -30.53 -19.21
CA PRO A 306 10.70 -30.03 -20.56
C PRO A 306 9.48 -29.80 -21.45
N GLU A 307 8.32 -30.39 -21.14
CA GLU A 307 7.08 -30.22 -21.91
C GLU A 307 6.29 -28.94 -21.55
N GLU A 308 6.65 -28.23 -20.47
CA GLU A 308 5.95 -27.02 -20.01
C GLU A 308 6.43 -25.72 -20.67
N GLU A 309 7.50 -25.78 -21.47
CA GLU A 309 8.11 -24.61 -22.17
C GLU A 309 8.44 -23.40 -21.26
N SER A 310 8.52 -23.62 -19.95
CA SER A 310 8.80 -22.59 -18.93
C SER A 310 10.29 -22.42 -18.61
N VAL A 311 11.12 -23.39 -19.01
CA VAL A 311 12.54 -23.49 -18.70
C VAL A 311 13.33 -24.02 -19.90
N ASP A 312 14.31 -23.26 -20.36
CA ASP A 312 15.32 -23.63 -21.35
C ASP A 312 16.62 -24.07 -20.66
N ALA A 313 17.04 -25.31 -20.90
CA ALA A 313 18.35 -25.81 -20.46
C ALA A 313 19.44 -25.47 -21.48
N TYR A 314 20.47 -24.73 -21.03
CA TYR A 314 21.59 -24.28 -21.87
C TYR A 314 22.88 -25.09 -21.67
N GLY A 315 22.89 -26.05 -20.75
CA GLY A 315 24.07 -26.87 -20.47
C GLY A 315 23.92 -27.75 -19.23
N VAL A 316 24.93 -28.57 -19.00
CA VAL A 316 24.96 -29.57 -17.92
C VAL A 316 26.23 -29.39 -17.07
N ILE A 317 26.06 -29.13 -15.77
CA ILE A 317 27.18 -29.00 -14.84
C ILE A 317 27.84 -30.36 -14.61
N GLY A 318 29.19 -30.38 -14.64
CA GLY A 318 30.00 -31.53 -14.28
C GLY A 318 30.27 -32.54 -15.40
N ALA A 319 29.78 -32.26 -16.62
CA ALA A 319 29.83 -33.12 -17.81
C ALA A 319 29.10 -34.47 -17.66
N GLY A 320 28.12 -34.72 -18.53
CA GLY A 320 27.35 -35.95 -18.54
C GLY A 320 26.02 -35.78 -19.27
N GLN A 321 25.11 -36.76 -19.13
CA GLN A 321 23.75 -36.62 -19.65
C GLN A 321 22.94 -35.60 -18.86
N GLU A 322 22.21 -34.75 -19.58
CA GLU A 322 21.27 -33.77 -19.06
C GLU A 322 20.22 -34.41 -18.13
N SER A 323 20.03 -33.85 -16.94
CA SER A 323 18.93 -34.22 -16.03
C SER A 323 17.92 -33.08 -15.94
N ASN A 324 16.73 -33.39 -15.43
CA ASN A 324 15.68 -32.40 -15.24
C ASN A 324 15.88 -31.55 -13.96
N ILE A 325 17.01 -31.65 -13.28
CA ILE A 325 17.26 -30.94 -12.01
C ILE A 325 18.05 -29.66 -12.26
N ILE A 326 17.45 -28.51 -11.92
CA ILE A 326 18.06 -27.18 -12.06
C ILE A 326 19.29 -27.08 -11.13
N ALA A 327 20.44 -26.72 -11.68
CA ALA A 327 21.68 -26.52 -10.94
C ALA A 327 22.02 -25.03 -10.75
N ILE A 328 21.89 -24.22 -11.80
CA ILE A 328 22.06 -22.76 -11.76
C ILE A 328 21.01 -22.11 -12.66
N PRO A 329 19.97 -21.44 -12.11
CA PRO A 329 19.19 -20.48 -12.88
C PRO A 329 20.04 -19.23 -13.09
N PHE A 330 20.29 -18.86 -14.35
CA PHE A 330 21.11 -17.68 -14.67
C PHE A 330 20.34 -16.59 -15.42
N CYS A 331 19.08 -16.85 -15.78
CA CYS A 331 18.08 -15.84 -16.06
C CYS A 331 16.69 -16.38 -15.75
N GLY A 332 15.83 -15.58 -15.13
CA GLY A 332 14.43 -15.93 -14.89
C GLY A 332 13.57 -15.92 -16.16
N ALA A 333 12.36 -16.47 -16.05
CA ALA A 333 11.31 -16.38 -17.05
C ALA A 333 10.66 -14.98 -17.04
N LEU A 334 10.15 -14.53 -18.18
CA LEU A 334 9.19 -13.43 -18.26
C LEU A 334 7.79 -14.03 -18.30
N MET A 335 7.03 -13.80 -17.24
CA MET A 335 5.67 -14.29 -17.06
C MET A 335 4.69 -13.14 -17.25
N LYS A 336 3.60 -13.40 -17.98
CA LYS A 336 2.45 -12.51 -18.14
C LYS A 336 1.22 -13.16 -17.53
N TYR A 337 0.53 -12.44 -16.66
CA TYR A 337 -0.69 -12.87 -15.99
C TYR A 337 -1.87 -12.12 -16.62
N THR A 338 -2.71 -12.86 -17.33
CA THR A 338 -3.92 -12.30 -17.97
C THR A 338 -5.15 -12.62 -17.14
N VAL A 339 -6.01 -11.63 -16.94
CA VAL A 339 -7.25 -11.79 -16.15
C VAL A 339 -8.36 -12.31 -17.06
N ASN A 340 -8.82 -13.54 -16.80
CA ASN A 340 -9.98 -14.13 -17.48
C ASN A 340 -11.12 -14.34 -16.48
N GLY A 341 -12.00 -13.35 -16.36
CA GLY A 341 -13.02 -13.32 -15.31
C GLY A 341 -12.39 -13.03 -13.95
N ASP A 342 -12.56 -13.94 -13.00
CA ASP A 342 -11.94 -13.87 -11.66
C ASP A 342 -10.68 -14.77 -11.53
N THR A 343 -10.15 -15.28 -12.64
CA THR A 343 -8.97 -16.18 -12.65
C THR A 343 -7.80 -15.55 -13.43
N GLU A 344 -6.62 -15.46 -12.80
CA GLU A 344 -5.37 -15.16 -13.52
C GLU A 344 -4.87 -16.40 -14.26
N ILE A 345 -4.58 -16.26 -15.56
CA ILE A 345 -3.93 -17.30 -16.38
C ILE A 345 -2.49 -16.87 -16.64
N PRO A 346 -1.48 -17.63 -16.14
CA PRO A 346 -0.08 -17.37 -16.43
C PRO A 346 0.26 -17.80 -17.87
N CYS A 347 1.05 -16.98 -18.54
CA CYS A 347 1.59 -17.19 -19.87
C CYS A 347 3.10 -16.95 -19.84
N VAL A 348 3.89 -17.94 -20.27
CA VAL A 348 5.34 -17.78 -20.45
C VAL A 348 5.56 -16.97 -21.73
N LEU A 349 6.14 -15.78 -21.63
CA LEU A 349 6.55 -14.99 -22.79
C LEU A 349 7.99 -15.27 -23.22
N GLU A 350 8.85 -15.56 -22.25
CA GLU A 350 10.24 -15.98 -22.45
C GLU A 350 10.62 -16.99 -21.35
N PRO A 351 11.02 -18.23 -21.67
CA PRO A 351 11.36 -19.26 -20.69
C PRO A 351 12.59 -18.88 -19.86
N ALA A 352 12.68 -19.37 -18.61
CA ALA A 352 13.85 -19.18 -17.77
C ALA A 352 15.07 -19.91 -18.36
N GLN A 353 16.28 -19.33 -18.23
CA GLN A 353 17.51 -19.93 -18.75
C GLN A 353 18.31 -20.57 -17.61
N VAL A 354 18.53 -21.88 -17.67
CA VAL A 354 19.16 -22.66 -16.60
C VAL A 354 20.33 -23.52 -17.10
N VAL A 355 21.25 -23.85 -16.19
CA VAL A 355 22.15 -25.01 -16.31
C VAL A 355 21.62 -26.10 -15.38
N VAL A 356 21.64 -27.35 -15.83
CA VAL A 356 21.08 -28.49 -15.09
C VAL A 356 22.17 -29.41 -14.55
N GLN A 357 21.83 -30.31 -13.64
CA GLN A 357 22.76 -31.33 -13.12
C GLN A 357 22.96 -32.46 -14.13
N ALA A 358 24.10 -33.15 -14.08
CA ALA A 358 24.30 -34.42 -14.80
C ALA A 358 23.57 -35.58 -14.10
N LYS A 359 22.90 -36.45 -14.87
CA LYS A 359 22.15 -37.63 -14.38
C LYS A 359 22.99 -38.60 -13.51
N GLU A 360 24.30 -38.65 -13.70
CA GLU A 360 25.19 -39.65 -13.10
C GLU A 360 25.79 -39.26 -11.73
N SER A 361 25.48 -38.07 -11.19
CA SER A 361 25.97 -37.63 -9.87
C SER A 361 25.53 -38.54 -8.70
N LYS A 362 24.53 -39.42 -8.91
CA LYS A 362 23.98 -40.31 -7.90
C LYS A 362 24.97 -41.35 -7.32
N ASN A 363 26.08 -41.64 -8.01
CA ASN A 363 27.07 -42.65 -7.59
C ASN A 363 28.33 -42.08 -6.91
N SER A 364 28.47 -40.77 -6.76
CA SER A 364 29.46 -40.22 -5.82
C SER A 364 29.01 -40.52 -4.38
N SER A 365 29.95 -40.98 -3.56
CA SER A 365 29.65 -41.60 -2.25
C SER A 365 28.94 -40.66 -1.27
N TYR A 366 28.29 -41.28 -0.28
CA TYR A 366 27.49 -40.76 0.85
C TYR A 366 28.15 -39.67 1.75
N ALA A 367 28.79 -38.66 1.17
CA ALA A 367 29.41 -37.53 1.86
C ALA A 367 29.07 -36.17 1.22
N THR A 368 28.50 -36.14 0.00
CA THR A 368 28.26 -34.89 -0.75
C THR A 368 26.81 -34.61 -1.16
N LYS A 369 25.85 -35.51 -0.89
CA LYS A 369 24.43 -35.25 -1.22
C LYS A 369 23.78 -34.24 -0.27
N ASP A 370 23.95 -34.42 1.03
CA ASP A 370 23.50 -33.44 2.02
C ASP A 370 24.33 -32.15 1.88
N SER A 371 25.65 -32.28 1.68
CA SER A 371 26.51 -31.11 1.54
C SER A 371 26.21 -30.28 0.28
N LEU A 372 25.82 -30.85 -0.86
CA LEU A 372 25.53 -30.01 -2.05
C LEU A 372 24.19 -29.28 -1.93
N ILE A 373 23.19 -29.84 -1.24
CA ILE A 373 21.90 -29.16 -1.06
C ILE A 373 22.01 -28.13 0.07
N ASP A 374 22.70 -28.46 1.17
CA ASP A 374 22.89 -27.54 2.30
C ASP A 374 23.97 -26.48 2.04
N LEU A 375 25.05 -26.75 1.29
CA LEU A 375 25.96 -25.66 0.86
C LEU A 375 25.34 -24.78 -0.23
N ILE A 376 24.26 -25.16 -0.92
CA ILE A 376 23.67 -24.33 -1.99
C ILE A 376 22.92 -23.11 -1.43
N PHE A 377 22.50 -23.12 -0.16
CA PHE A 377 21.82 -22.00 0.52
C PHE A 377 22.70 -21.36 1.60
#